data_AF-A0AAI9ZMT6-F1
#
_entry.id   AF-A0AAI9ZMT6-F1
#
_cell.length_a   1.000
_cell.length_b   1.000
_cell.length_c   1.000
_cell.angle_alpha   90.00
_cell.angle_beta   90.00
_cell.angle_gamma   90.00
#
_symmetry.space_group_name_H-M   'P 1'
#
loop_
_entity.id
_entity.type
_entity.pdbx_description
1 polymer ?
#
loop_
_entity_poly.entity_id
_entity_poly.type
_entity_poly.pdbx_seq_one_letter_code
_entity_poly.pdbx_strand_id
1 'polypeptide(L)'
;MIGGAAGGAVVLALIGMCGYFVDNYADSDPALAKSYGSATVALVFIWAAIFGSTWLWCPFTYPSEIFPAQSRAKGSSVGIVGLGLGSFFSSMISPYLFTAVGYGALFMICGLSN
;
A
#
# COMPACT_ATOMS: atom_id res chain seq x y z
N MET A 1 14.03 -0.53 5.88
CA MET A 1 12.66 -0.61 6.43
C MET A 1 12.04 0.77 6.63
N ILE A 2 12.64 1.65 7.45
CA ILE A 2 12.10 3.02 7.68
C ILE A 2 12.09 3.87 6.39
N GLY A 3 13.15 3.81 5.57
CA GLY A 3 13.20 4.54 4.30
C GLY A 3 12.16 4.09 3.26
N GLY A 4 11.83 2.79 3.24
CA GLY A 4 10.77 2.25 2.37
C GLY A 4 9.37 2.61 2.85
N ALA A 5 9.16 2.64 4.18
CA ALA A 5 7.90 3.11 4.77
C ALA A 5 7.69 4.62 4.52
N ALA A 6 8.72 5.44 4.69
CA ALA A 6 8.66 6.87 4.41
C ALA A 6 8.41 7.16 2.93
N GLY A 7 9.14 6.48 2.02
CA GLY A 7 8.92 6.59 0.58
C GLY A 7 7.53 6.11 0.15
N GLY A 8 7.05 4.99 0.71
CA GLY A 8 5.71 4.48 0.47
C GLY A 8 4.61 5.43 0.96
N ALA A 9 4.77 6.05 2.12
CA ALA A 9 3.81 7.01 2.67
C ALA A 9 3.70 8.28 1.82
N VAL A 10 4.82 8.79 1.31
CA VAL A 10 4.82 9.96 0.40
C VAL A 10 4.11 9.64 -0.91
N VAL A 11 4.35 8.47 -1.49
CA VAL A 11 3.69 8.08 -2.76
C VAL A 11 2.20 7.84 -2.55
N LEU A 12 1.79 7.21 -1.45
CA LEU A 12 0.37 7.05 -1.13
C LEU A 12 -0.32 8.41 -0.86
N ALA A 13 0.37 9.39 -0.27
CA ALA A 13 -0.17 10.74 -0.08
C ALA A 13 -0.34 11.48 -1.41
N LEU A 14 0.61 11.30 -2.35
CA LEU A 14 0.50 11.83 -3.71
C LEU A 14 -0.64 11.17 -4.49
N ILE A 15 -0.80 9.85 -4.35
CA ILE A 15 -1.97 9.13 -4.85
C ILE A 15 -3.19 9.82 -4.25
N GLY A 16 -3.34 9.89 -2.92
CA GLY A 16 -4.42 10.59 -2.19
C GLY A 16 -4.75 12.02 -2.66
N MET A 17 -3.75 12.80 -3.09
CA MET A 17 -4.03 14.11 -3.68
C MET A 17 -4.56 14.02 -5.12
N CYS A 18 -4.02 13.15 -5.97
CA CYS A 18 -4.41 13.05 -7.38
C CYS A 18 -5.89 12.69 -7.56
N GLY A 19 -6.46 11.78 -6.77
CA GLY A 19 -7.88 11.44 -6.90
C GLY A 19 -8.83 12.35 -6.13
N TYR A 20 -8.36 13.15 -5.17
CA TYR A 20 -9.13 14.32 -4.73
C TYR A 20 -9.33 15.29 -5.91
N PHE A 21 -8.29 15.52 -6.71
CA PHE A 21 -8.42 16.34 -7.92
C PHE A 21 -9.28 15.68 -9.00
N VAL A 22 -9.23 14.35 -9.18
CA VAL A 22 -10.14 13.65 -10.12
C VAL A 22 -11.60 13.92 -9.76
N ASP A 23 -11.98 13.84 -8.49
CA ASP A 23 -13.37 14.04 -8.05
C ASP A 23 -13.82 15.50 -8.23
N ASN A 24 -12.96 16.47 -7.90
CA ASN A 24 -13.29 17.90 -8.04
C ASN A 24 -13.36 18.36 -9.50
N TYR A 25 -12.59 17.75 -10.41
CA TYR A 25 -12.61 18.08 -11.83
C TYR A 25 -13.52 17.18 -12.66
N ALA A 26 -14.18 16.18 -12.07
CA ALA A 26 -15.06 15.26 -12.77
C ALA A 26 -16.23 15.96 -13.49
N ASP A 27 -16.83 16.95 -12.85
CA ASP A 27 -17.97 17.70 -13.39
C ASP A 27 -17.55 18.93 -14.23
N SER A 28 -16.34 19.45 -14.00
CA SER A 28 -15.88 20.70 -14.60
C SER A 28 -15.11 20.48 -15.91
N ASP A 29 -14.23 19.47 -15.97
CA ASP A 29 -13.42 19.18 -17.15
C ASP A 29 -13.01 17.69 -17.21
N PRO A 30 -13.75 16.84 -17.95
CA PRO A 30 -13.52 15.40 -17.98
C PRO A 30 -12.18 15.01 -18.62
N ALA A 31 -11.59 15.88 -19.44
CA ALA A 31 -10.27 15.64 -20.03
C ALA A 31 -9.16 15.74 -18.96
N LEU A 32 -9.27 16.73 -18.08
CA LEU A 32 -8.36 16.92 -16.94
C LEU A 32 -8.51 15.77 -15.93
N ALA A 33 -9.74 15.38 -15.60
CA ALA A 33 -10.03 14.26 -14.70
C ALA A 33 -9.41 12.93 -15.20
N LYS A 34 -9.48 12.67 -16.52
CA LYS A 34 -8.83 11.49 -17.13
C LYS A 34 -7.31 11.53 -17.00
N SER A 35 -6.68 12.70 -17.15
CA SER A 35 -5.24 12.86 -17.00
C SER A 35 -4.79 12.57 -15.56
N TYR A 36 -5.48 13.13 -14.57
CA TYR A 36 -5.20 12.84 -13.16
C TYR A 36 -5.48 11.37 -12.80
N GLY A 37 -6.51 10.75 -13.38
CA GLY A 37 -6.76 9.32 -13.22
C GLY A 37 -5.61 8.45 -13.74
N SER A 38 -5.05 8.79 -14.91
CA SER A 38 -3.87 8.08 -15.44
C SER A 38 -2.61 8.30 -14.58
N ALA A 39 -2.44 9.49 -14.00
CA ALA A 39 -1.35 9.79 -13.07
C ALA A 39 -1.49 8.98 -11.78
N THR A 40 -2.71 8.86 -11.23
CA THR A 40 -3.00 8.02 -10.07
C THR A 40 -2.59 6.57 -10.30
N VAL A 41 -2.94 6.00 -11.46
CA VAL A 41 -2.56 4.61 -11.80
C VAL A 41 -1.04 4.46 -11.88
N ALA A 42 -0.32 5.40 -12.50
CA ALA A 42 1.14 5.38 -12.57
C ALA A 42 1.79 5.43 -11.18
N LEU A 43 1.27 6.27 -10.28
CA LEU A 43 1.76 6.38 -8.90
C LEU A 43 1.51 5.10 -8.10
N VAL A 44 0.40 4.39 -8.33
CA VAL A 44 0.13 3.07 -7.71
C VAL A 44 1.19 2.05 -8.13
N PHE A 45 1.62 2.05 -9.39
CA PHE A 45 2.71 1.18 -9.84
C PHE A 45 4.06 1.54 -9.20
N ILE A 46 4.33 2.83 -9.01
CA ILE A 46 5.55 3.30 -8.31
C ILE A 46 5.49 2.88 -6.84
N TRP A 47 4.33 3.00 -6.19
CA TRP A 47 4.13 2.52 -4.83
C TRP A 47 4.37 1.01 -4.73
N ALA A 48 3.82 0.23 -5.66
CA ALA A 48 4.01 -1.22 -5.71
C ALA A 48 5.49 -1.60 -5.85
N ALA A 49 6.28 -0.83 -6.63
CA ALA A 49 7.71 -1.04 -6.76
C ALA A 49 8.49 -0.74 -5.46
N ILE A 50 8.14 0.33 -4.75
CA ILE A 50 8.77 0.68 -3.46
C ILE A 50 8.38 -0.35 -2.38
N PHE A 51 7.10 -0.76 -2.36
CA PHE A 51 6.60 -1.79 -1.44
C PHE A 51 7.28 -3.14 -1.71
N GLY A 52 7.37 -3.54 -2.97
CA GLY A 52 8.02 -4.78 -3.40
C GLY A 52 9.50 -4.81 -3.05
N SER A 53 10.23 -3.70 -3.24
CA SER A 53 11.67 -3.65 -2.95
C SER A 53 12.02 -3.60 -1.46
N THR A 54 11.14 -3.09 -0.60
CA THR A 54 11.47 -2.83 0.81
C THR A 54 10.69 -3.67 1.81
N TRP A 55 9.38 -3.82 1.63
CA TRP A 55 8.51 -4.46 2.61
C TRP A 55 8.24 -5.92 2.29
N LEU A 56 8.21 -6.29 1.02
CA LEU A 56 7.92 -7.68 0.62
C LEU A 56 9.09 -8.64 0.93
N TRP A 57 10.35 -8.18 0.83
CA TRP A 57 11.53 -9.03 1.06
C TRP A 57 11.93 -9.18 2.52
N CYS A 58 11.70 -8.16 3.36
CA CYS A 58 12.11 -8.17 4.77
C CYS A 58 11.60 -9.38 5.60
N PRO A 59 10.32 -9.81 5.49
CA PRO A 59 9.82 -10.96 6.25
C PRO A 59 10.46 -12.29 5.85
N PHE A 60 11.09 -12.38 4.68
CA PHE A 60 11.75 -13.59 4.21
C PHE A 60 13.23 -13.61 4.60
N THR A 61 13.91 -12.47 4.56
CA THR A 61 15.33 -12.36 4.92
C THR A 61 15.53 -12.39 6.45
N TYR A 62 14.67 -11.71 7.21
CA TYR A 62 14.84 -11.58 8.67
C TYR A 62 14.82 -12.92 9.44
N PRO A 63 13.91 -13.88 9.16
CA PRO A 63 13.95 -15.20 9.79
C PRO A 63 15.18 -16.03 9.41
N SER A 64 15.75 -15.79 8.22
CA SER A 64 16.94 -16.52 7.76
C SER A 64 18.21 -16.15 8.53
N GLU A 65 18.26 -14.93 9.07
CA GLU A 65 19.39 -14.41 9.84
C GLU A 65 19.29 -14.70 11.35
N ILE A 66 18.07 -14.85 11.87
CA ILE A 66 17.83 -15.00 13.31
C ILE A 66 17.73 -16.46 13.76
N PHE A 67 17.19 -17.34 12.93
CA PHE A 67 16.92 -18.72 13.35
C PHE A 67 18.08 -19.67 13.01
N PRO A 68 18.60 -20.44 13.99
CA PRO A 68 19.57 -21.50 13.73
C PRO A 68 18.98 -22.57 12.80
N ALA A 69 19.83 -23.22 12.00
CA ALA A 69 19.45 -24.05 10.85
C ALA A 69 18.33 -25.09 11.12
N GLN A 70 18.27 -25.66 12.32
CA GLN A 70 17.27 -26.66 12.70
C GLN A 70 15.87 -26.09 12.94
N SER A 71 15.75 -24.79 13.22
CA SER A 71 14.48 -24.11 13.52
C SER A 71 14.00 -23.17 12.41
N ARG A 72 14.83 -22.95 11.38
CA ARG A 72 14.55 -22.02 10.27
C ARG A 72 13.25 -22.32 9.54
N ALA A 73 12.96 -23.61 9.31
CA ALA A 73 11.72 -24.05 8.68
C ALA A 73 10.46 -23.70 9.50
N LYS A 74 10.55 -23.77 10.84
CA LYS A 74 9.45 -23.37 11.74
C LYS A 74 9.32 -21.85 11.84
N GLY A 75 10.43 -21.11 11.76
CA GLY A 75 10.41 -19.64 11.72
C GLY A 75 9.76 -19.10 10.44
N SER A 76 10.10 -19.69 9.28
CA SER A 76 9.53 -19.29 7.99
C SER A 76 8.04 -19.59 7.87
N SER A 77 7.53 -20.69 8.45
CA SER A 77 6.10 -21.02 8.39
C SER A 77 5.24 -20.04 9.18
N VAL A 78 5.70 -19.56 10.35
CA VAL A 78 5.01 -18.52 11.12
C VAL A 78 4.92 -17.22 10.33
N GLY A 79 5.99 -16.86 9.59
CA GLY A 79 5.99 -15.70 8.70
C GLY A 79 4.94 -15.81 7.58
N ILE A 80 4.83 -16.98 6.94
CA ILE A 80 3.83 -17.22 5.88
C ILE A 80 2.39 -17.17 6.43
N VAL A 81 2.15 -17.71 7.62
CA VAL A 81 0.83 -17.64 8.27
C VAL A 81 0.48 -16.18 8.59
N GLY A 82 1.42 -15.41 9.14
CA GLY A 82 1.21 -13.98 9.42
C GLY A 82 0.92 -13.17 8.14
N LEU A 83 1.65 -13.44 7.06
CA LEU A 83 1.48 -12.77 5.77
C LEU A 83 0.12 -13.13 5.12
N GLY A 84 -0.30 -14.39 5.25
CA GLY A 84 -1.62 -14.86 4.82
C GLY A 84 -2.77 -14.21 5.61
N LEU A 85 -2.67 -14.18 6.94
CA LEU A 85 -3.66 -13.52 7.79
C LEU A 85 -3.74 -12.01 7.50
N GLY A 86 -2.61 -11.32 7.38
CA GLY A 86 -2.57 -9.90 7.02
C GLY A 86 -3.22 -9.61 5.67
N SER A 87 -2.99 -10.46 4.67
CA SER A 87 -3.62 -10.34 3.35
C SER A 87 -5.13 -10.60 3.40
N PHE A 88 -5.56 -11.57 4.21
CA PHE A 88 -6.98 -11.87 4.43
C PHE A 88 -7.72 -10.68 5.04
N PHE A 89 -7.21 -10.13 6.14
CA PHE A 89 -7.83 -8.96 6.78
C PHE A 89 -7.82 -7.74 5.87
N SER A 90 -6.71 -7.48 5.15
CA SER A 90 -6.62 -6.36 4.21
C SER A 90 -7.65 -6.46 3.09
N SER A 91 -7.86 -7.66 2.54
CA SER A 91 -8.85 -7.90 1.49
C SER A 91 -10.28 -7.77 2.01
N MET A 92 -10.52 -8.17 3.27
CA MET A 92 -11.84 -8.03 3.90
C MET A 92 -12.17 -6.56 4.21
N ILE A 93 -11.19 -5.76 4.65
CA ILE A 93 -11.38 -4.36 5.05
C ILE A 93 -11.47 -3.42 3.84
N SER A 94 -10.71 -3.70 2.77
CA SER A 94 -10.64 -2.87 1.56
C SER A 94 -12.01 -2.43 1.00
N PRO A 95 -12.98 -3.32 0.74
CA PRO A 95 -14.27 -2.92 0.18
C PRO A 95 -15.06 -2.00 1.12
N TYR A 96 -15.02 -2.22 2.43
CA TYR A 96 -15.69 -1.35 3.40
C TYR A 96 -15.03 0.03 3.49
N LEU A 97 -13.70 0.07 3.41
CA LEU A 97 -12.93 1.31 3.47
C LEU A 97 -13.20 2.20 2.25
N PHE A 98 -13.22 1.62 1.05
CA PHE A 98 -13.56 2.36 -0.18
C PHE A 98 -15.03 2.76 -0.25
N THR A 99 -15.94 1.98 0.36
CA THR A 99 -17.37 2.35 0.42
C THR A 99 -17.65 3.48 1.40
N ALA A 100 -16.93 3.53 2.53
CA ALA A 100 -17.16 4.53 3.58
C ALA A 100 -16.45 5.87 3.33
N VAL A 101 -15.24 5.84 2.74
CA VAL A 101 -14.34 7.01 2.68
C VAL A 101 -13.85 7.29 1.25
N GLY A 102 -14.10 6.40 0.28
CA GLY A 102 -13.68 6.59 -1.12
C GLY A 102 -12.18 6.83 -1.23
N TYR A 103 -11.79 7.97 -1.79
CA TYR A 103 -10.39 8.33 -2.00
C TYR A 103 -9.61 8.65 -0.70
N GLY A 104 -10.31 9.02 0.38
CA GLY A 104 -9.70 9.26 1.69
C GLY A 104 -9.17 7.99 2.37
N ALA A 105 -9.60 6.80 1.90
CA ALA A 105 -9.03 5.51 2.32
C ALA A 105 -7.52 5.45 2.08
N LEU A 106 -7.05 6.05 0.99
CA LEU A 106 -5.63 6.08 0.62
C LEU A 106 -4.84 7.01 1.54
N PHE A 107 -5.43 8.14 1.97
CA PHE A 107 -4.84 9.02 2.99
C PHE A 107 -4.76 8.36 4.38
N MET A 108 -5.81 7.61 4.75
CA MET A 108 -5.85 6.91 6.03
C MET A 108 -4.75 5.84 6.13
N ILE A 109 -4.46 5.14 5.01
CA ILE A 109 -3.36 4.17 4.92
C ILE A 109 -1.97 4.84 4.97
N CYS A 110 -1.86 6.13 4.58
CA CYS A 110 -0.64 6.93 4.76
C CYS A 110 -0.38 7.39 6.20
N GLY A 111 -1.38 7.29 7.09
CA GLY A 111 -1.33 7.90 8.43
C GLY A 111 -1.71 9.39 8.47
N LEU A 112 -2.31 9.95 7.41
CA LEU A 112 -2.88 11.29 7.39
C LEU A 112 -4.41 11.17 7.48
N SER A 113 -4.98 11.44 8.65
CA SER A 113 -6.43 11.56 8.84
C SER A 113 -6.86 13.03 8.79
N ASN A 114 -7.84 13.35 7.96
CA ASN A 114 -8.66 14.56 8.09
C ASN A 114 -10.04 14.10 8.56
#